data_AF-A0A1V9YYL4-F1
#
_entry.id   AF-A0A1V9YYL4-F1
#
_cell.length_a   1.000
_cell.length_b   1.000
_cell.length_c   1.000
_cell.angle_alpha   90.00
_cell.angle_beta   90.00
_cell.angle_gamma   90.00
#
_symmetry.space_group_name_H-M   'P 1'
#
loop_
_entity.id
_entity.type
_entity.pdbx_description
1 polymer ?
#
loop_
_entity_poly.entity_id
_entity_poly.type
_entity_poly.pdbx_seq_one_letter_code
_entity_poly.pdbx_strand_id
1 'polypeptide(L)'
;MPKPSFTTLTCLSTKGHVLFATDEWFASADNLLLTSPPVFIPEKFTDFGKWMDGWETRRKRIPGHDWCVIKLGLRGKIAGIDIDTAFFTGNNAPRVSIQAACLPEGKGQELTRERQMGTCASSSESEAIEKLGSESWHEILPRTELNPGYEESRHHYFEIANDQVWTHLRVNIFPDGGIARLKVYGIVSVDWDKVPADASVDLVAAANGGTIITYSDAHFGEPKNLLMPGRGINMGDGWETARKKTRPAILTADEKGLLTVPGKDWVIIQLGHIGIIDRIEIDTHHFKGNYPESCFIEGRFHQGQASTLNEQTQWRPLLPRTKLGPDAQHYFGKDQLVPGEAINHVRLTIYPDGGISRLRIWGRKALLGRL
;
A
#
# COMPACT_ATOMS: atom_id res chain seq x y z
N MET A 1 -8.93 -7.37 18.27
CA MET A 1 -8.89 -8.58 17.41
C MET A 1 -7.57 -8.62 16.65
N PRO A 2 -7.01 -9.81 16.32
CA PRO A 2 -5.87 -9.89 15.40
C PRO A 2 -6.25 -9.35 14.01
N LYS A 3 -5.29 -8.74 13.31
CA LYS A 3 -5.52 -8.23 11.95
C LYS A 3 -5.66 -9.42 10.98
N PRO A 4 -6.65 -9.43 10.06
CA PRO A 4 -6.75 -10.47 9.04
C PRO A 4 -5.54 -10.50 8.10
N SER A 5 -5.27 -11.66 7.52
CA SER A 5 -4.13 -11.89 6.61
C SER A 5 -4.13 -10.93 5.42
N PHE A 6 -5.30 -10.54 4.90
CA PHE A 6 -5.41 -9.59 3.78
C PHE A 6 -4.79 -8.22 4.07
N THR A 7 -4.68 -7.82 5.35
CA THR A 7 -4.07 -6.52 5.72
C THR A 7 -2.56 -6.46 5.42
N THR A 8 -1.92 -7.61 5.16
CA THR A 8 -0.54 -7.69 4.68
C THR A 8 -0.41 -7.30 3.21
N LEU A 9 -1.47 -7.37 2.41
CA LEU A 9 -1.49 -7.01 0.99
C LEU A 9 -1.32 -5.49 0.76
N THR A 10 -1.21 -5.13 -0.51
CA THR A 10 -1.14 -3.74 -0.97
C THR A 10 -2.46 -3.01 -0.68
N CYS A 11 -2.36 -1.81 -0.09
CA CYS A 11 -3.51 -0.94 0.14
C CYS A 11 -3.84 -0.14 -1.13
N LEU A 12 -4.81 -0.61 -1.91
CA LEU A 12 -5.28 -0.06 -3.18
C LEU A 12 -5.85 1.36 -3.06
N SER A 13 -6.34 1.77 -1.87
CA SER A 13 -6.80 3.13 -1.61
C SER A 13 -5.67 4.13 -1.33
N THR A 14 -4.42 3.68 -1.20
CA THR A 14 -3.25 4.57 -1.01
C THR A 14 -3.03 5.44 -2.26
N LYS A 15 -2.96 6.76 -2.09
CA LYS A 15 -3.00 7.75 -3.19
C LYS A 15 -4.26 7.68 -4.06
N GLY A 16 -5.37 7.16 -3.51
CA GLY A 16 -6.69 7.41 -4.07
C GLY A 16 -7.14 8.86 -3.85
N HIS A 17 -8.26 9.22 -4.45
CA HIS A 17 -8.86 10.56 -4.36
C HIS A 17 -10.39 10.48 -4.26
N VAL A 18 -11.01 11.38 -3.50
CA VAL A 18 -12.48 11.48 -3.43
C VAL A 18 -13.02 12.27 -4.62
N LEU A 19 -13.66 11.57 -5.54
CA LEU A 19 -14.33 12.18 -6.69
C LEU A 19 -15.64 12.87 -6.29
N PHE A 20 -16.33 12.45 -5.23
CA PHE A 20 -17.59 13.07 -4.81
C PHE A 20 -17.89 12.77 -3.35
N ALA A 21 -18.57 13.68 -2.65
CA ALA A 21 -19.22 13.42 -1.36
C ALA A 21 -20.53 14.22 -1.28
N THR A 22 -21.59 13.63 -0.74
CA THR A 22 -22.88 14.33 -0.57
C THR A 22 -22.76 15.51 0.39
N ASP A 23 -21.98 15.35 1.46
CA ASP A 23 -21.80 16.31 2.54
C ASP A 23 -20.42 16.14 3.17
N GLU A 24 -19.81 17.24 3.63
CA GLU A 24 -18.47 17.28 4.22
C GLU A 24 -18.41 18.31 5.38
N TRP A 25 -19.53 18.53 6.06
CA TRP A 25 -19.67 19.71 6.92
C TRP A 25 -18.74 19.72 8.13
N PHE A 26 -18.67 18.64 8.89
CA PHE A 26 -17.85 18.60 10.11
C PHE A 26 -16.41 18.18 9.82
N ALA A 27 -16.20 17.27 8.87
CA ALA A 27 -14.88 16.88 8.42
C ALA A 27 -14.91 16.31 6.99
N SER A 28 -13.83 16.53 6.23
CA SER A 28 -13.75 16.22 4.80
C SER A 28 -13.56 14.72 4.49
N ALA A 29 -14.16 14.28 3.38
CA ALA A 29 -14.04 12.93 2.87
C ALA A 29 -12.61 12.52 2.49
N ASP A 30 -11.73 13.45 2.10
CA ASP A 30 -10.33 13.13 1.77
C ASP A 30 -9.56 12.54 2.97
N ASN A 31 -9.99 12.85 4.21
CA ASN A 31 -9.40 12.28 5.42
C ASN A 31 -9.52 10.74 5.48
N LEU A 32 -10.51 10.13 4.80
CA LEU A 32 -10.66 8.68 4.70
C LEU A 32 -9.41 7.99 4.16
N LEU A 33 -8.67 8.68 3.28
CA LEU A 33 -7.57 8.13 2.48
C LEU A 33 -6.19 8.44 3.05
N LEU A 34 -6.12 9.14 4.19
CA LEU A 34 -4.87 9.44 4.88
C LEU A 34 -4.17 8.16 5.37
N THR A 35 -2.86 8.10 5.18
CA THR A 35 -2.04 6.97 5.64
C THR A 35 -1.72 7.02 7.14
N SER A 36 -1.77 8.21 7.75
CA SER A 36 -1.60 8.40 9.18
C SER A 36 -2.76 7.79 9.98
N PRO A 37 -2.50 7.21 11.17
CA PRO A 37 -3.55 6.92 12.14
C PRO A 37 -4.37 8.18 12.44
N PRO A 38 -5.69 8.07 12.70
CA PRO A 38 -6.49 9.21 13.11
C PRO A 38 -6.02 9.77 14.45
N VAL A 39 -6.19 11.08 14.64
CA VAL A 39 -5.84 11.79 15.87
C VAL A 39 -7.05 12.54 16.42
N PHE A 40 -7.24 12.51 17.74
CA PHE A 40 -8.21 13.38 18.42
C PHE A 40 -7.49 14.42 19.27
N ILE A 41 -7.93 15.66 19.14
CA ILE A 41 -7.39 16.81 19.88
C ILE A 41 -8.54 17.37 20.72
N PRO A 42 -8.59 17.10 22.05
CA PRO A 42 -9.75 17.41 22.90
C PRO A 42 -10.24 18.86 22.81
N GLU A 43 -9.32 19.83 22.77
CA GLU A 43 -9.65 21.26 22.76
C GLU A 43 -9.84 21.86 21.35
N LYS A 44 -9.69 21.08 20.28
CA LYS A 44 -9.79 21.61 18.90
C LYS A 44 -11.23 21.64 18.40
N PHE A 45 -11.67 22.82 18.00
CA PHE A 45 -12.95 23.09 17.34
C PHE A 45 -12.72 23.89 16.05
N THR A 46 -13.74 23.99 15.22
CA THR A 46 -13.76 24.75 13.96
C THR A 46 -15.07 25.54 13.87
N ASP A 47 -15.19 26.43 12.89
CA ASP A 47 -16.43 27.19 12.65
C ASP A 47 -17.64 26.29 12.32
N PHE A 48 -17.40 25.01 12.00
CA PHE A 48 -18.43 24.02 11.67
C PHE A 48 -18.75 23.07 12.83
N GLY A 49 -17.93 23.00 13.89
CA GLY A 49 -18.19 22.16 15.07
C GLY A 49 -16.93 21.60 15.73
N LYS A 50 -17.02 20.38 16.25
CA LYS A 50 -15.87 19.65 16.81
C LYS A 50 -14.95 19.24 15.68
N TRP A 51 -13.63 19.48 15.81
CA TRP A 51 -12.68 18.95 14.81
C TRP A 51 -12.51 17.45 14.98
N MET A 52 -12.71 16.69 13.89
CA MET A 52 -12.55 15.25 13.81
C MET A 52 -11.58 14.87 12.67
N ASP A 53 -10.72 13.89 12.91
CA ASP A 53 -9.79 13.35 11.90
C ASP A 53 -10.44 12.19 11.13
N GLY A 54 -11.33 12.55 10.21
CA GLY A 54 -12.12 11.61 9.41
C GLY A 54 -13.02 12.35 8.43
N TRP A 55 -13.95 11.62 7.82
CA TRP A 55 -15.13 12.20 7.16
C TRP A 55 -16.26 12.28 8.18
N GLU A 56 -17.01 13.38 8.23
CA GLU A 56 -18.22 13.49 9.04
C GLU A 56 -19.25 14.45 8.42
N THR A 57 -20.49 13.96 8.25
CA THR A 57 -21.58 14.69 7.59
C THR A 57 -22.56 15.34 8.58
N ARG A 58 -23.34 16.32 8.10
CA ARG A 58 -24.49 16.86 8.85
C ARG A 58 -25.49 15.76 9.19
N ARG A 59 -25.98 15.78 10.44
CA ARG A 59 -27.15 15.01 10.86
C ARG A 59 -28.30 15.19 9.88
N LYS A 60 -28.70 14.09 9.22
CA LYS A 60 -29.63 14.12 8.10
C LYS A 60 -31.05 14.31 8.62
N ARG A 61 -31.75 15.30 8.03
CA ARG A 61 -33.15 15.64 8.33
C ARG A 61 -34.02 15.62 7.07
N ILE A 62 -33.52 14.96 6.03
CA ILE A 62 -34.12 14.81 4.71
C ILE A 62 -34.07 13.33 4.29
N PRO A 63 -34.88 12.88 3.33
CA PRO A 63 -34.84 11.51 2.83
C PRO A 63 -33.46 11.10 2.27
N GLY A 64 -33.20 9.79 2.28
CA GLY A 64 -31.97 9.18 1.75
C GLY A 64 -30.88 9.02 2.81
N HIS A 65 -29.63 8.91 2.34
CA HIS A 65 -28.44 8.66 3.15
C HIS A 65 -27.22 9.40 2.54
N ASP A 66 -26.11 9.51 3.27
CA ASP A 66 -24.88 10.14 2.78
C ASP A 66 -23.92 9.13 2.15
N TRP A 67 -23.16 9.59 1.15
CA TRP A 67 -22.24 8.73 0.42
C TRP A 67 -21.13 9.54 -0.27
N CYS A 68 -20.02 8.88 -0.54
CA CYS A 68 -18.91 9.41 -1.31
C CYS A 68 -18.49 8.42 -2.41
N VAL A 69 -17.82 8.93 -3.46
CA VAL A 69 -17.19 8.12 -4.50
C VAL A 69 -15.70 8.36 -4.50
N ILE A 70 -14.94 7.28 -4.48
CA ILE A 70 -13.49 7.24 -4.35
C ILE A 70 -12.91 6.58 -5.59
N LYS A 71 -11.94 7.24 -6.23
CA LYS A 71 -11.04 6.60 -7.17
C LYS A 71 -9.91 5.95 -6.38
N LEU A 72 -9.73 4.63 -6.51
CA LEU A 72 -8.61 3.92 -5.92
C LEU A 72 -7.30 4.41 -6.53
N GLY A 73 -6.25 4.52 -5.72
CA GLY A 73 -4.92 4.89 -6.22
C GLY A 73 -4.30 3.79 -7.07
N LEU A 74 -4.71 2.53 -6.84
CA LEU A 74 -4.30 1.37 -7.62
C LEU A 74 -5.51 0.53 -8.06
N ARG A 75 -5.52 0.14 -9.34
CA ARG A 75 -6.45 -0.86 -9.88
C ARG A 75 -6.13 -2.23 -9.28
N GLY A 76 -7.13 -2.99 -8.83
CA GLY A 76 -6.89 -4.32 -8.27
C GLY A 76 -8.13 -5.14 -7.96
N LYS A 77 -7.91 -6.41 -7.63
CA LYS A 77 -8.90 -7.28 -6.99
C LYS A 77 -8.90 -6.98 -5.49
N ILE A 78 -10.06 -6.72 -4.91
CA ILE A 78 -10.17 -6.38 -3.48
C ILE A 78 -10.32 -7.68 -2.69
N ALA A 79 -9.40 -7.93 -1.75
CA ALA A 79 -9.44 -9.08 -0.86
C ALA A 79 -10.10 -8.75 0.49
N GLY A 80 -9.99 -7.50 0.93
CA GLY A 80 -10.62 -7.06 2.17
C GLY A 80 -10.63 -5.54 2.34
N ILE A 81 -11.53 -5.06 3.20
CA ILE A 81 -11.72 -3.64 3.51
C ILE A 81 -11.63 -3.46 5.03
N ASP A 82 -11.02 -2.36 5.44
CA ASP A 82 -10.84 -1.91 6.81
C ASP A 82 -11.48 -0.52 6.96
N ILE A 83 -12.51 -0.45 7.82
CA ILE A 83 -13.31 0.75 8.08
C ILE A 83 -13.09 1.17 9.53
N ASP A 84 -12.32 2.23 9.70
CA ASP A 84 -11.92 2.76 11.00
C ASP A 84 -12.97 3.76 11.51
N THR A 85 -13.35 3.60 12.77
CA THR A 85 -14.34 4.46 13.47
C THR A 85 -13.76 5.08 14.73
N ALA A 86 -12.43 5.14 14.83
CA ALA A 86 -11.72 5.76 15.93
C ALA A 86 -12.26 7.18 16.20
N PHE A 87 -12.36 7.51 17.49
CA PHE A 87 -12.81 8.82 18.00
C PHE A 87 -14.28 9.19 17.76
N PHE A 88 -15.01 8.54 16.85
CA PHE A 88 -16.44 8.79 16.60
C PHE A 88 -17.35 8.09 17.62
N THR A 89 -17.35 8.54 18.88
CA THR A 89 -17.89 7.79 20.04
C THR A 89 -19.42 7.77 20.21
N GLY A 90 -20.15 8.56 19.42
CA GLY A 90 -21.61 8.54 19.35
C GLY A 90 -22.16 9.19 18.08
N ASN A 91 -21.27 9.51 17.15
CA ASN A 91 -21.48 10.19 15.87
C ASN A 91 -20.85 9.40 14.72
N ASN A 92 -20.51 8.12 14.91
CA ASN A 92 -20.08 7.26 13.81
C ASN A 92 -21.23 7.05 12.83
N ALA A 93 -20.89 6.72 11.58
CA ALA A 93 -21.81 6.09 10.66
C ALA A 93 -22.36 4.80 11.28
N PRO A 94 -23.68 4.65 11.54
CA PRO A 94 -24.22 3.45 12.20
C PRO A 94 -24.13 2.18 11.34
N ARG A 95 -24.15 2.36 10.02
CA ARG A 95 -24.08 1.31 9.00
C ARG A 95 -23.34 1.83 7.77
N VAL A 96 -22.71 0.91 7.05
CA VAL A 96 -22.02 1.18 5.78
C VAL A 96 -22.37 0.14 4.71
N SER A 97 -22.37 0.52 3.44
CA SER A 97 -22.28 -0.41 2.30
C SER A 97 -21.31 0.13 1.26
N ILE A 98 -20.71 -0.76 0.47
CA ILE A 98 -19.75 -0.39 -0.57
C ILE A 98 -20.13 -1.06 -1.89
N GLN A 99 -20.29 -0.25 -2.94
CA GLN A 99 -20.32 -0.72 -4.32
C GLN A 99 -19.01 -0.40 -5.03
N ALA A 100 -18.71 -1.11 -6.10
CA ALA A 100 -17.50 -0.94 -6.90
C ALA A 100 -17.78 -0.94 -8.41
N ALA A 101 -16.91 -0.25 -9.15
CA ALA A 101 -16.92 -0.22 -10.61
C ALA A 101 -15.50 -0.10 -11.20
N CYS A 102 -15.39 -0.50 -12.47
CA CYS A 102 -14.31 -0.06 -13.35
C CYS A 102 -14.83 1.05 -14.27
N LEU A 103 -14.40 2.28 -14.05
CA LEU A 103 -14.65 3.37 -14.99
C LEU A 103 -13.52 3.48 -16.02
N PRO A 104 -13.80 3.89 -17.27
CA PRO A 104 -12.78 4.30 -18.23
C PRO A 104 -11.89 5.42 -17.70
N GLU A 105 -10.69 5.54 -18.26
CA GLU A 105 -9.77 6.62 -17.95
C GLU A 105 -10.39 8.00 -18.26
N GLY A 106 -10.12 8.99 -17.41
CA GLY A 106 -10.70 10.34 -17.49
C GLY A 106 -12.17 10.46 -17.04
N LYS A 107 -12.97 9.38 -17.00
CA LYS A 107 -14.40 9.49 -16.62
C LYS A 107 -14.56 9.86 -15.14
N GLY A 108 -15.34 10.91 -14.85
CA GLY A 108 -15.55 11.43 -13.50
C GLY A 108 -14.43 12.36 -13.01
N GLN A 109 -13.44 12.68 -13.85
CA GLN A 109 -12.37 13.62 -13.50
C GLN A 109 -12.91 15.04 -13.29
N GLU A 110 -14.00 15.41 -13.97
CA GLU A 110 -14.72 16.68 -13.83
C GLU A 110 -15.29 16.94 -12.43
N LEU A 111 -15.46 15.88 -11.63
CA LEU A 111 -15.91 15.98 -10.24
C LEU A 111 -14.74 16.23 -9.26
N THR A 112 -13.48 16.11 -9.71
CA THR A 112 -12.29 16.22 -8.86
C THR A 112 -12.06 17.68 -8.46
N ARG A 113 -12.18 17.97 -7.17
CA ARG A 113 -11.83 19.26 -6.56
C ARG A 113 -11.14 19.03 -5.23
N GLU A 114 -10.52 20.08 -4.68
CA GLU A 114 -10.13 20.08 -3.27
C GLU A 114 -11.38 19.90 -2.40
N ARG A 115 -11.33 18.89 -1.52
CA ARG A 115 -12.39 18.60 -0.57
C ARG A 115 -12.17 19.42 0.70
N GLN A 116 -13.24 20.04 1.19
CA GLN A 116 -13.14 21.04 2.24
C GLN A 116 -14.28 20.89 3.24
N MET A 117 -13.93 21.02 4.52
CA MET A 117 -14.85 21.07 5.65
C MET A 117 -15.86 22.21 5.46
N GLY A 118 -17.10 21.98 5.88
CA GLY A 118 -18.19 22.96 5.75
C GLY A 118 -18.89 22.94 4.39
N THR A 119 -18.46 22.10 3.44
CA THR A 119 -19.05 21.99 2.11
C THR A 119 -20.03 20.82 1.98
N CYS A 120 -20.78 20.80 0.88
CA CYS A 120 -21.59 19.67 0.44
C CYS A 120 -21.61 19.64 -1.10
N ALA A 121 -22.21 18.61 -1.69
CA ALA A 121 -22.35 18.52 -3.14
C ALA A 121 -23.06 19.76 -3.73
N SER A 122 -22.42 20.40 -4.69
CA SER A 122 -23.05 21.42 -5.54
C SER A 122 -24.04 20.80 -6.53
N SER A 123 -24.99 21.58 -7.06
CA SER A 123 -25.92 21.10 -8.09
C SER A 123 -25.20 20.52 -9.31
N SER A 124 -24.09 21.14 -9.73
CA SER A 124 -23.23 20.65 -10.81
C SER A 124 -22.53 19.33 -10.47
N GLU A 125 -22.09 19.13 -9.22
CA GLU A 125 -21.54 17.84 -8.79
C GLU A 125 -22.63 16.75 -8.77
N SER A 126 -23.86 17.07 -8.32
CA SER A 126 -25.00 16.16 -8.33
C SER A 126 -25.37 15.71 -9.76
N GLU A 127 -25.49 16.66 -10.70
CA GLU A 127 -25.77 16.35 -12.12
C GLU A 127 -24.62 15.56 -12.79
N ALA A 128 -23.37 15.76 -12.36
CA ALA A 128 -22.23 15.03 -12.90
C ALA A 128 -22.10 13.62 -12.30
N ILE A 129 -22.37 13.42 -11.01
CA ILE A 129 -22.26 12.10 -10.36
C ILE A 129 -23.39 11.15 -10.79
N GLU A 130 -24.58 11.66 -11.09
CA GLU A 130 -25.68 10.88 -11.68
C GLU A 130 -25.28 10.23 -13.02
N LYS A 131 -24.48 10.92 -13.85
CA LYS A 131 -23.95 10.40 -15.12
C LYS A 131 -22.94 9.26 -14.96
N LEU A 132 -22.48 8.99 -13.72
CA LEU A 132 -21.65 7.82 -13.41
C LEU A 132 -22.48 6.56 -13.07
N GLY A 133 -23.79 6.70 -12.79
CA GLY A 133 -24.68 5.58 -12.42
C GLY A 133 -24.19 4.82 -11.19
N SER A 134 -23.65 5.54 -10.20
CA SER A 134 -22.91 4.94 -9.08
C SER A 134 -23.78 4.19 -8.08
N GLU A 135 -25.08 4.47 -8.06
CA GLU A 135 -26.10 3.72 -7.33
C GLU A 135 -26.30 2.30 -7.88
N SER A 136 -26.07 2.13 -9.20
CA SER A 136 -26.21 0.85 -9.92
C SER A 136 -24.90 0.05 -10.01
N TRP A 137 -23.83 0.50 -9.33
CA TRP A 137 -22.56 -0.23 -9.27
C TRP A 137 -22.69 -1.53 -8.46
N HIS A 138 -21.74 -2.45 -8.66
CA HIS A 138 -21.80 -3.78 -8.06
C HIS A 138 -21.55 -3.73 -6.55
N GLU A 139 -22.51 -4.14 -5.73
CA GLU A 139 -22.33 -4.20 -4.27
C GLU A 139 -21.30 -5.27 -3.89
N ILE A 140 -20.19 -4.84 -3.27
CA ILE A 140 -19.11 -5.72 -2.78
C ILE A 140 -19.14 -5.90 -1.26
N LEU A 141 -19.72 -4.95 -0.53
CA LEU A 141 -20.00 -5.05 0.90
C LEU A 141 -21.47 -4.66 1.12
N PRO A 142 -22.37 -5.60 1.46
CA PRO A 142 -23.75 -5.29 1.79
C PRO A 142 -23.86 -4.41 3.04
N ARG A 143 -25.02 -3.77 3.21
CA ARG A 143 -25.30 -2.87 4.33
C ARG A 143 -25.07 -3.55 5.68
N THR A 144 -23.97 -3.20 6.33
CA THR A 144 -23.46 -3.83 7.55
C THR A 144 -23.32 -2.80 8.67
N GLU A 145 -23.54 -3.19 9.92
CA GLU A 145 -23.47 -2.30 11.08
C GLU A 145 -22.02 -1.99 11.50
N LEU A 146 -21.82 -0.79 12.02
CA LEU A 146 -20.55 -0.31 12.56
C LEU A 146 -20.73 0.17 14.00
N ASN A 147 -19.73 -0.09 14.84
CA ASN A 147 -19.74 0.26 16.25
C ASN A 147 -19.15 1.68 16.51
N PRO A 148 -19.56 2.37 17.60
CA PRO A 148 -19.15 3.73 17.96
C PRO A 148 -17.83 3.79 18.73
N GLY A 149 -16.99 4.81 18.54
CA GLY A 149 -15.70 4.99 19.24
C GLY A 149 -15.79 4.76 20.76
N TYR A 150 -14.94 3.97 21.42
CA TYR A 150 -13.83 3.16 20.96
C TYR A 150 -14.03 1.72 21.47
N GLU A 151 -13.29 0.77 20.93
CA GLU A 151 -12.55 -0.14 21.81
C GLU A 151 -11.12 -0.15 21.28
N GLU A 152 -10.29 0.69 21.92
CA GLU A 152 -8.91 1.07 21.57
C GLU A 152 -8.66 1.34 20.06
N SER A 153 -9.40 2.33 19.54
CA SER A 153 -9.39 2.83 18.14
C SER A 153 -9.77 1.78 17.09
N ARG A 154 -10.93 1.15 17.34
CA ARG A 154 -11.56 0.10 16.52
C ARG A 154 -11.60 0.35 15.01
N HIS A 155 -10.99 -0.63 14.35
CA HIS A 155 -11.17 -1.04 12.96
C HIS A 155 -12.30 -2.05 12.79
N HIS A 156 -12.98 -2.02 11.65
CA HIS A 156 -13.90 -3.07 11.19
C HIS A 156 -13.33 -3.72 9.93
N TYR A 157 -13.02 -5.00 9.99
CA TYR A 157 -12.43 -5.74 8.89
C TYR A 157 -13.47 -6.61 8.19
N PHE A 158 -13.58 -6.47 6.87
CA PHE A 158 -14.50 -7.22 6.02
C PHE A 158 -13.72 -7.93 4.92
N GLU A 159 -13.83 -9.25 4.82
CA GLU A 159 -13.32 -10.01 3.68
C GLU A 159 -14.25 -9.84 2.48
N ILE A 160 -13.67 -9.64 1.29
CA ILE A 160 -14.43 -9.44 0.05
C ILE A 160 -14.20 -10.64 -0.85
N ALA A 161 -15.21 -11.52 -0.92
CA ALA A 161 -15.19 -12.71 -1.77
C ALA A 161 -15.54 -12.37 -3.23
N ASN A 162 -14.71 -11.57 -3.91
CA ASN A 162 -14.96 -11.15 -5.28
C ASN A 162 -13.67 -11.06 -6.12
N ASP A 163 -13.60 -11.86 -7.19
CA ASP A 163 -12.45 -11.96 -8.08
C ASP A 163 -12.37 -10.88 -9.18
N GLN A 164 -13.35 -9.98 -9.25
CA GLN A 164 -13.36 -8.89 -10.23
C GLN A 164 -12.35 -7.79 -9.86
N VAL A 165 -11.91 -7.07 -10.88
CA VAL A 165 -10.97 -5.95 -10.75
C VAL A 165 -11.74 -4.64 -10.69
N TRP A 166 -11.36 -3.75 -9.79
CA TRP A 166 -12.04 -2.49 -9.52
C TRP A 166 -11.08 -1.29 -9.63
N THR A 167 -11.64 -0.11 -9.94
CA THR A 167 -10.91 1.17 -9.93
C THR A 167 -11.61 2.25 -9.11
N HIS A 168 -12.91 2.11 -8.85
CA HIS A 168 -13.70 3.08 -8.10
C HIS A 168 -14.59 2.37 -7.08
N LEU A 169 -14.82 3.03 -5.95
CA LEU A 169 -15.76 2.63 -4.91
C LEU A 169 -16.82 3.72 -4.71
N ARG A 170 -18.05 3.32 -4.41
CA ARG A 170 -19.06 4.16 -3.76
C ARG A 170 -19.21 3.67 -2.33
N VAL A 171 -18.99 4.55 -1.36
CA VAL A 171 -19.10 4.26 0.08
C VAL A 171 -20.33 4.98 0.60
N ASN A 172 -21.28 4.24 1.18
CA ASN A 172 -22.54 4.77 1.69
C ASN A 172 -22.57 4.64 3.19
N ILE A 173 -22.93 5.70 3.91
CA ILE A 173 -23.16 5.70 5.35
C ILE A 173 -24.65 5.93 5.62
N PHE A 174 -25.26 5.17 6.56
CA PHE A 174 -26.71 5.14 6.71
C PHE A 174 -27.21 5.49 8.13
N PRO A 175 -27.91 6.63 8.32
CA PRO A 175 -28.24 7.68 7.34
C PRO A 175 -27.12 8.72 7.12
N ASP A 176 -26.31 8.96 8.15
CA ASP A 176 -25.25 9.98 8.24
C ASP A 176 -24.26 9.56 9.33
N GLY A 177 -23.26 10.41 9.61
CA GLY A 177 -22.27 10.22 10.68
C GLY A 177 -20.83 10.30 10.16
N GLY A 178 -19.90 9.76 10.94
CA GLY A 178 -18.46 9.80 10.63
C GLY A 178 -17.75 8.45 10.51
N ILE A 179 -16.68 8.45 9.71
CA ILE A 179 -15.71 7.35 9.52
C ILE A 179 -14.31 7.98 9.52
N ALA A 180 -13.37 7.39 10.25
CA ALA A 180 -12.02 7.95 10.40
C ALA A 180 -11.11 7.62 9.21
N ARG A 181 -11.07 6.36 8.77
CA ARG A 181 -10.28 5.88 7.61
C ARG A 181 -11.00 4.79 6.84
N LEU A 182 -10.62 4.66 5.56
CA LEU A 182 -10.96 3.55 4.69
C LEU A 182 -9.70 2.99 4.03
N LYS A 183 -9.33 1.75 4.39
CA LYS A 183 -8.23 1.03 3.74
C LYS A 183 -8.78 -0.14 2.94
N VAL A 184 -8.37 -0.22 1.68
CA VAL A 184 -8.85 -1.22 0.73
C VAL A 184 -7.66 -2.09 0.35
N TYR A 185 -7.62 -3.34 0.80
CA TYR A 185 -6.49 -4.23 0.60
C TYR A 185 -6.77 -5.23 -0.53
N GLY A 186 -5.76 -5.51 -1.34
CA GLY A 186 -5.95 -6.40 -2.48
C GLY A 186 -4.72 -6.64 -3.33
N ILE A 187 -4.95 -7.38 -4.42
CA ILE A 187 -3.94 -7.73 -5.41
C ILE A 187 -4.04 -6.73 -6.57
N VAL A 188 -2.96 -5.99 -6.82
CA VAL A 188 -2.91 -4.99 -7.89
C VAL A 188 -3.00 -5.67 -9.26
N SER A 189 -3.79 -5.07 -10.15
CA SER A 189 -4.05 -5.59 -11.50
C SER A 189 -3.57 -4.59 -12.55
N VAL A 190 -2.38 -4.85 -13.09
CA VAL A 190 -1.78 -4.07 -14.18
C VAL A 190 -2.25 -4.62 -15.52
N ASP A 191 -2.57 -3.71 -16.44
CA ASP A 191 -2.80 -4.04 -17.85
C ASP A 191 -1.46 -4.15 -18.60
N TRP A 192 -0.79 -5.28 -18.42
CA TRP A 192 0.55 -5.53 -18.98
C TRP A 192 0.60 -5.57 -20.52
N ASP A 193 -0.54 -5.56 -21.20
CA ASP A 193 -0.62 -5.42 -22.66
C ASP A 193 -0.54 -3.95 -23.10
N LYS A 194 -0.86 -3.00 -22.22
CA LYS A 194 -0.66 -1.55 -22.45
C LYS A 194 0.74 -1.05 -22.13
N VAL A 195 1.56 -1.86 -21.46
CA VAL A 195 2.97 -1.53 -21.19
C VAL A 195 3.79 -1.89 -22.44
N PRO A 196 4.59 -0.97 -23.02
CA PRO A 196 5.47 -1.30 -24.14
C PRO A 196 6.49 -2.40 -23.78
N ALA A 197 6.87 -3.24 -24.74
CA ALA A 197 7.79 -4.36 -24.50
C ALA A 197 9.23 -3.93 -24.15
N ASP A 198 9.62 -2.75 -24.60
CA ASP A 198 10.89 -2.08 -24.37
C ASP A 198 10.88 -1.15 -23.13
N ALA A 199 9.70 -0.89 -22.55
CA ALA A 199 9.57 -0.03 -21.38
C ALA A 199 10.33 -0.62 -20.18
N SER A 200 11.23 0.18 -19.60
CA SER A 200 11.86 -0.13 -18.32
C SER A 200 10.91 0.26 -17.18
N VAL A 201 10.48 -0.73 -16.41
CA VAL A 201 9.53 -0.59 -15.30
C VAL A 201 10.15 -1.15 -14.01
N ASP A 202 9.76 -0.60 -12.86
CA ASP A 202 10.11 -1.18 -11.57
C ASP A 202 9.25 -2.44 -11.32
N LEU A 203 9.83 -3.61 -11.54
CA LEU A 203 9.15 -4.90 -11.46
C LEU A 203 8.79 -5.30 -10.02
N VAL A 204 9.40 -4.70 -9.00
CA VAL A 204 9.01 -4.91 -7.58
C VAL A 204 8.04 -3.86 -7.04
N ALA A 205 7.73 -2.80 -7.78
CA ALA A 205 6.81 -1.76 -7.29
C ALA A 205 5.45 -2.36 -6.92
N ALA A 206 4.91 -2.00 -5.75
CA ALA A 206 3.57 -2.41 -5.34
C ALA A 206 2.51 -1.99 -6.38
N ALA A 207 2.69 -0.81 -6.97
CA ALA A 207 1.85 -0.28 -8.05
C ALA A 207 1.89 -1.11 -9.35
N ASN A 208 2.93 -1.92 -9.54
CA ASN A 208 3.05 -2.84 -10.67
C ASN A 208 2.66 -4.28 -10.33
N GLY A 209 2.20 -4.57 -9.10
CA GLY A 209 1.88 -5.93 -8.64
C GLY A 209 2.98 -6.63 -7.84
N GLY A 210 4.10 -5.95 -7.56
CA GLY A 210 5.14 -6.48 -6.68
C GLY A 210 4.58 -6.81 -5.29
N THR A 211 4.88 -8.00 -4.78
CA THR A 211 4.25 -8.55 -3.57
C THR A 211 5.28 -9.25 -2.68
N ILE A 212 5.22 -9.02 -1.36
CA ILE A 212 6.04 -9.75 -0.39
C ILE A 212 5.49 -11.17 -0.22
N ILE A 213 6.36 -12.17 -0.31
CA ILE A 213 6.01 -13.58 -0.13
C ILE A 213 6.30 -14.03 1.29
N THR A 214 7.52 -13.78 1.77
CA THR A 214 7.96 -14.14 3.13
C THR A 214 9.28 -13.43 3.45
N TYR A 215 9.66 -13.37 4.73
CA TYR A 215 10.82 -12.64 5.24
C TYR A 215 11.33 -13.28 6.55
N SER A 216 12.55 -12.96 6.95
CA SER A 216 13.18 -13.49 8.17
C SER A 216 12.78 -12.76 9.45
N ASP A 217 12.65 -11.43 9.39
CA ASP A 217 12.33 -10.56 10.52
C ASP A 217 11.70 -9.24 10.03
N ALA A 218 10.89 -8.60 10.89
CA ALA A 218 10.31 -7.28 10.66
C ALA A 218 10.08 -6.60 12.03
N HIS A 219 11.17 -6.15 12.65
CA HIS A 219 11.14 -5.57 13.98
C HIS A 219 10.52 -4.17 14.02
N PHE A 220 10.83 -3.34 13.03
CA PHE A 220 10.18 -2.04 12.80
C PHE A 220 9.87 -1.84 11.31
N GLY A 221 8.77 -1.12 11.05
CA GLY A 221 8.23 -1.00 9.70
C GLY A 221 7.70 -2.35 9.17
N GLU A 222 7.41 -2.40 7.88
CA GLU A 222 6.81 -3.57 7.21
C GLU A 222 7.59 -3.86 5.92
N PRO A 223 7.93 -5.12 5.59
CA PRO A 223 8.68 -5.44 4.37
C PRO A 223 8.05 -4.90 3.07
N LYS A 224 6.73 -4.74 3.04
CA LYS A 224 6.02 -4.17 1.88
C LYS A 224 6.32 -2.69 1.63
N ASN A 225 6.81 -1.96 2.63
CA ASN A 225 7.22 -0.56 2.51
C ASN A 225 8.35 -0.39 1.48
N LEU A 226 9.22 -1.41 1.32
CA LEU A 226 10.25 -1.46 0.28
C LEU A 226 9.70 -1.18 -1.12
N LEU A 227 8.46 -1.61 -1.38
CA LEU A 227 7.78 -1.61 -2.67
C LEU A 227 6.96 -0.34 -2.92
N MET A 228 6.75 0.48 -1.88
CA MET A 228 5.91 1.67 -1.93
C MET A 228 6.60 2.81 -2.69
N PRO A 229 5.86 3.77 -3.30
CA PRO A 229 6.46 4.89 -4.04
C PRO A 229 7.25 5.85 -3.12
N GLY A 230 8.03 6.75 -3.75
CA GLY A 230 8.87 7.72 -3.04
C GLY A 230 10.10 7.09 -2.40
N ARG A 231 10.63 7.75 -1.36
CA ARG A 231 11.86 7.37 -0.62
C ARG A 231 11.64 7.09 0.88
N GLY A 232 10.40 7.11 1.37
CA GLY A 232 10.12 7.09 2.80
C GLY A 232 9.96 8.49 3.40
N ILE A 233 9.00 8.69 4.31
CA ILE A 233 8.85 9.94 5.07
C ILE A 233 9.59 9.96 6.42
N ASN A 234 9.90 8.77 6.94
CA ASN A 234 10.73 8.51 8.12
C ASN A 234 11.12 7.01 8.13
N MET A 235 11.88 6.55 9.13
CA MET A 235 12.32 5.15 9.25
C MET A 235 11.17 4.13 9.36
N GLY A 236 10.05 4.50 9.98
CA GLY A 236 8.88 3.62 10.12
C GLY A 236 8.15 3.35 8.80
N ASP A 237 8.40 4.17 7.77
CA ASP A 237 7.97 3.94 6.39
C ASP A 237 8.99 3.12 5.58
N GLY A 238 9.89 2.38 6.23
CA GLY A 238 10.81 1.41 5.62
C GLY A 238 10.59 -0.02 6.13
N TRP A 239 11.60 -0.89 5.97
CA TRP A 239 11.71 -2.20 6.61
C TRP A 239 12.98 -2.22 7.46
N GLU A 240 12.89 -2.55 8.74
CA GLU A 240 14.01 -2.66 9.68
C GLU A 240 13.95 -3.96 10.49
N THR A 241 15.10 -4.61 10.66
CA THR A 241 15.24 -5.85 11.41
C THR A 241 15.96 -5.68 12.75
N ALA A 242 15.69 -6.59 13.68
CA ALA A 242 16.32 -6.61 14.99
C ALA A 242 17.81 -6.94 14.89
N ARG A 243 18.63 -6.21 15.67
CA ARG A 243 20.08 -6.46 15.81
C ARG A 243 20.34 -7.94 16.14
N LYS A 244 21.14 -8.63 15.32
CA LYS A 244 21.42 -10.06 15.51
C LYS A 244 22.22 -10.30 16.79
N LYS A 245 21.65 -11.10 17.69
CA LYS A 245 22.33 -11.61 18.89
C LYS A 245 23.53 -12.52 18.56
N THR A 246 23.65 -13.00 17.33
CA THR A 246 24.77 -13.81 16.84
C THR A 246 26.02 -13.00 16.50
N ARG A 247 25.95 -11.66 16.46
CA ARG A 247 27.10 -10.81 16.12
C ARG A 247 28.28 -11.08 17.07
N PRO A 248 29.51 -11.22 16.56
CA PRO A 248 30.68 -11.42 17.41
C PRO A 248 30.96 -10.16 18.23
N ALA A 249 31.59 -10.32 19.39
CA ALA A 249 31.98 -9.21 20.26
C ALA A 249 32.98 -8.24 19.60
N ILE A 250 33.75 -8.73 18.62
CA ILE A 250 34.67 -7.94 17.81
C ILE A 250 34.35 -8.25 16.35
N LEU A 251 34.08 -7.21 15.56
CA LEU A 251 33.84 -7.32 14.13
C LEU A 251 35.16 -7.39 13.36
N THR A 252 35.25 -8.30 12.40
CA THR A 252 36.32 -8.36 11.40
C THR A 252 35.73 -8.13 10.00
N ALA A 253 36.60 -7.75 9.06
CA ALA A 253 36.26 -7.61 7.65
C ALA A 253 37.16 -8.49 6.78
N ASP A 254 36.67 -8.87 5.61
CA ASP A 254 37.47 -9.53 4.58
C ASP A 254 38.37 -8.54 3.82
N GLU A 255 39.16 -9.06 2.87
CA GLU A 255 40.04 -8.28 1.98
C GLU A 255 39.30 -7.22 1.14
N LYS A 256 37.97 -7.32 1.00
CA LYS A 256 37.10 -6.40 0.26
C LYS A 256 36.43 -5.38 1.20
N GLY A 257 36.76 -5.43 2.49
CA GLY A 257 36.20 -4.56 3.52
C GLY A 257 34.75 -4.91 3.89
N LEU A 258 34.24 -6.08 3.53
CA LEU A 258 32.90 -6.56 3.91
C LEU A 258 32.97 -7.27 5.27
N LEU A 259 31.97 -7.06 6.12
CA LEU A 259 31.98 -7.66 7.46
C LEU A 259 31.87 -9.20 7.41
N THR A 260 32.75 -9.88 8.14
CA THR A 260 32.68 -11.33 8.40
C THR A 260 31.81 -11.57 9.63
N VAL A 261 30.50 -11.72 9.42
CA VAL A 261 29.50 -11.83 10.50
C VAL A 261 28.57 -13.03 10.28
N PRO A 262 28.22 -13.79 11.34
CA PRO A 262 27.21 -14.84 11.27
C PRO A 262 25.81 -14.23 11.43
N GLY A 263 24.89 -14.68 10.58
CA GLY A 263 23.53 -14.14 10.51
C GLY A 263 23.39 -13.09 9.40
N LYS A 264 22.15 -12.99 8.93
CA LYS A 264 21.66 -12.14 7.86
C LYS A 264 20.15 -11.99 8.03
N ASP A 265 19.56 -11.00 7.40
CA ASP A 265 18.11 -10.95 7.18
C ASP A 265 17.79 -10.98 5.70
N TRP A 266 16.59 -11.43 5.36
CA TRP A 266 16.17 -11.57 3.97
C TRP A 266 14.67 -11.37 3.80
N VAL A 267 14.28 -10.98 2.58
CA VAL A 267 12.90 -10.86 2.13
C VAL A 267 12.79 -11.42 0.72
N ILE A 268 11.76 -12.25 0.49
CA ILE A 268 11.42 -12.82 -0.82
C ILE A 268 10.23 -12.03 -1.39
N ILE A 269 10.40 -11.56 -2.62
CA ILE A 269 9.48 -10.66 -3.30
C ILE A 269 9.12 -11.28 -4.65
N GLN A 270 7.82 -11.41 -4.92
CA GLN A 270 7.30 -11.71 -6.26
C GLN A 270 7.26 -10.42 -7.07
N LEU A 271 7.76 -10.47 -8.30
CA LEU A 271 7.66 -9.38 -9.26
C LEU A 271 6.23 -9.23 -9.77
N GLY A 272 5.83 -8.02 -10.16
CA GLY A 272 4.53 -7.76 -10.78
C GLY A 272 4.35 -8.36 -12.18
N HIS A 273 5.46 -8.72 -12.84
CA HIS A 273 5.49 -9.49 -14.08
C HIS A 273 6.81 -10.28 -14.16
N ILE A 274 6.82 -11.36 -14.93
CA ILE A 274 8.07 -12.03 -15.33
C ILE A 274 8.90 -11.04 -16.15
N GLY A 275 10.17 -10.82 -15.82
CA GLY A 275 10.98 -9.78 -16.46
C GLY A 275 12.48 -10.01 -16.44
N ILE A 276 13.17 -9.32 -17.33
CA ILE A 276 14.63 -9.29 -17.46
C ILE A 276 15.12 -8.02 -16.76
N ILE A 277 16.02 -8.16 -15.80
CA ILE A 277 16.48 -7.05 -14.96
C ILE A 277 17.55 -6.25 -15.69
N ASP A 278 17.40 -4.92 -15.71
CA ASP A 278 18.31 -3.99 -16.37
C ASP A 278 19.04 -3.06 -15.37
N ARG A 279 18.45 -2.73 -14.20
CA ARG A 279 19.08 -1.92 -13.12
C ARG A 279 18.43 -2.21 -11.76
N ILE A 280 19.21 -2.13 -10.68
CA ILE A 280 18.71 -2.21 -9.30
C ILE A 280 18.95 -0.87 -8.58
N GLU A 281 18.05 -0.51 -7.65
CA GLU A 281 18.23 0.58 -6.69
C GLU A 281 17.95 0.09 -5.27
N ILE A 282 18.81 0.44 -4.32
CA ILE A 282 18.60 0.21 -2.88
C ILE A 282 18.73 1.55 -2.16
N ASP A 283 17.65 1.99 -1.52
CA ASP A 283 17.61 3.26 -0.80
C ASP A 283 17.60 3.03 0.71
N THR A 284 18.60 3.57 1.41
CA THR A 284 18.73 3.54 2.87
C THR A 284 18.23 4.83 3.52
N HIS A 285 17.38 5.61 2.84
CA HIS A 285 16.85 6.88 3.35
C HIS A 285 16.36 6.79 4.81
N HIS A 286 16.69 7.80 5.62
CA HIS A 286 16.49 7.89 7.08
C HIS A 286 17.28 6.90 7.94
N PHE A 287 17.76 5.77 7.41
CA PHE A 287 18.58 4.80 8.14
C PHE A 287 20.04 5.29 8.27
N LYS A 288 20.26 6.23 9.19
CA LYS A 288 21.54 6.95 9.35
C LYS A 288 22.59 6.21 10.18
N GLY A 289 22.16 5.41 11.15
CA GLY A 289 23.04 4.66 12.07
C GLY A 289 22.74 3.16 12.16
N ASN A 290 21.73 2.70 11.42
CA ASN A 290 21.20 1.34 11.44
C ASN A 290 20.85 0.84 10.02
N TYR A 291 21.42 1.43 8.98
CA TYR A 291 21.46 0.80 7.65
C TYR A 291 22.28 -0.50 7.72
N PRO A 292 21.95 -1.52 6.91
CA PRO A 292 22.77 -2.72 6.83
C PRO A 292 24.13 -2.43 6.20
N GLU A 293 25.17 -3.13 6.62
CA GLU A 293 26.53 -2.89 6.11
C GLU A 293 26.65 -3.24 4.63
N SER A 294 25.96 -4.29 4.20
CA SER A 294 25.92 -4.72 2.81
C SER A 294 24.64 -5.48 2.49
N CYS A 295 24.34 -5.58 1.21
CA CYS A 295 23.24 -6.35 0.66
C CYS A 295 23.72 -7.38 -0.37
N PHE A 296 22.90 -8.38 -0.64
CA PHE A 296 23.04 -9.34 -1.73
C PHE A 296 21.66 -9.57 -2.33
N ILE A 297 21.54 -9.59 -3.66
CA ILE A 297 20.25 -9.86 -4.31
C ILE A 297 20.40 -11.05 -5.25
N GLU A 298 19.45 -11.97 -5.13
CA GLU A 298 19.31 -13.15 -5.96
C GLU A 298 17.94 -13.14 -6.65
N GLY A 299 17.80 -13.92 -7.71
CA GLY A 299 16.58 -14.05 -8.48
C GLY A 299 16.33 -15.47 -8.94
N ARG A 300 15.08 -15.79 -9.26
CA ARG A 300 14.73 -17.04 -9.96
C ARG A 300 13.42 -16.92 -10.73
N PHE A 301 13.28 -17.79 -11.71
CA PHE A 301 11.99 -18.16 -12.25
C PHE A 301 11.44 -19.35 -11.44
N HIS A 302 10.18 -19.29 -11.04
CA HIS A 302 9.50 -20.33 -10.26
C HIS A 302 8.07 -20.52 -10.78
N GLN A 303 7.73 -21.75 -11.18
CA GLN A 303 6.42 -22.10 -11.73
C GLN A 303 5.40 -22.57 -10.67
N GLY A 304 5.86 -22.88 -9.46
CA GLY A 304 5.01 -23.36 -8.37
C GLY A 304 4.34 -22.21 -7.60
N GLN A 305 3.50 -22.57 -6.62
CA GLN A 305 2.94 -21.60 -5.67
C GLN A 305 4.06 -20.81 -4.97
N ALA A 306 3.95 -19.49 -4.93
CA ALA A 306 4.97 -18.63 -4.32
C ALA A 306 5.20 -18.94 -2.83
N SER A 307 4.17 -19.41 -2.11
CA SER A 307 4.22 -19.88 -0.72
C SER A 307 5.22 -21.02 -0.45
N THR A 308 5.71 -21.70 -1.49
CA THR A 308 6.75 -22.74 -1.36
C THR A 308 8.18 -22.18 -1.30
N LEU A 309 8.37 -20.88 -1.53
CA LEU A 309 9.66 -20.21 -1.50
C LEU A 309 10.10 -19.89 -0.07
N ASN A 310 11.37 -20.14 0.24
CA ASN A 310 11.94 -20.03 1.58
C ASN A 310 13.47 -19.78 1.52
N GLU A 311 14.14 -19.77 2.68
CA GLU A 311 15.58 -19.56 2.74
C GLU A 311 16.40 -20.67 2.04
N GLN A 312 15.93 -21.92 2.11
CA GLN A 312 16.59 -23.10 1.54
C GLN A 312 16.40 -23.21 0.02
N THR A 313 15.53 -22.40 -0.57
CA THR A 313 15.31 -22.33 -2.01
C THR A 313 16.62 -21.98 -2.72
N GLN A 314 16.89 -22.63 -3.84
CA GLN A 314 18.02 -22.30 -4.70
C GLN A 314 17.69 -21.10 -5.59
N TRP A 315 18.55 -20.08 -5.54
CA TRP A 315 18.46 -18.86 -6.34
C TRP A 315 19.75 -18.66 -7.13
N ARG A 316 19.70 -17.85 -8.20
CA ARG A 316 20.91 -17.36 -8.87
C ARG A 316 21.25 -15.94 -8.40
N PRO A 317 22.52 -15.56 -8.23
CA PRO A 317 22.91 -14.18 -7.99
C PRO A 317 22.37 -13.22 -9.06
N LEU A 318 22.00 -12.00 -8.67
CA LEU A 318 21.71 -10.86 -9.55
C LEU A 318 22.65 -9.69 -9.24
N LEU A 319 22.79 -9.34 -7.96
CA LEU A 319 23.73 -8.34 -7.46
C LEU A 319 24.64 -9.02 -6.43
N PRO A 320 25.96 -9.16 -6.67
CA PRO A 320 26.91 -9.69 -5.69
C PRO A 320 26.90 -8.91 -4.37
N ARG A 321 27.41 -9.52 -3.28
CA ARG A 321 27.41 -8.86 -1.96
C ARG A 321 28.15 -7.52 -2.05
N THR A 322 27.41 -6.44 -1.86
CA THR A 322 27.86 -5.07 -2.13
C THR A 322 27.60 -4.19 -0.92
N LYS A 323 28.56 -3.33 -0.60
CA LYS A 323 28.53 -2.44 0.56
C LYS A 323 27.51 -1.31 0.37
N LEU A 324 26.86 -0.93 1.46
CA LEU A 324 25.90 0.17 1.53
C LEU A 324 26.41 1.28 2.45
N GLY A 325 25.83 2.46 2.31
CA GLY A 325 26.06 3.64 3.13
C GLY A 325 24.77 4.14 3.81
N PRO A 326 24.89 5.08 4.76
CA PRO A 326 23.76 5.69 5.46
C PRO A 326 22.98 6.64 4.57
N ASP A 327 21.64 6.65 4.69
CA ASP A 327 20.75 7.67 4.14
C ASP A 327 20.90 7.95 2.62
N ALA A 328 21.26 6.92 1.85
CA ALA A 328 21.72 7.05 0.47
C ALA A 328 20.98 6.12 -0.51
N GLN A 329 20.84 6.58 -1.76
CA GLN A 329 20.39 5.76 -2.89
C GLN A 329 21.60 5.11 -3.56
N HIS A 330 21.56 3.79 -3.70
CA HIS A 330 22.61 2.98 -4.31
C HIS A 330 22.08 2.41 -5.62
N TYR A 331 22.67 2.82 -6.74
CA TYR A 331 22.25 2.41 -8.08
C TYR A 331 23.24 1.40 -8.66
N PHE A 332 22.71 0.32 -9.23
CA PHE A 332 23.51 -0.77 -9.79
C PHE A 332 23.13 -1.02 -11.26
N GLY A 333 24.04 -0.69 -12.17
CA GLY A 333 23.89 -0.85 -13.62
C GLY A 333 24.16 -2.27 -14.12
N LYS A 334 23.90 -2.53 -15.41
CA LYS A 334 24.09 -3.85 -16.04
C LYS A 334 25.49 -4.44 -15.91
N ASP A 335 26.49 -3.56 -15.87
CA ASP A 335 27.91 -3.86 -15.65
C ASP A 335 28.22 -4.38 -14.24
N GLN A 336 27.36 -4.08 -13.26
CA GLN A 336 27.46 -4.52 -11.87
C GLN A 336 26.53 -5.71 -11.55
N LEU A 337 25.60 -6.04 -12.47
CA LEU A 337 24.67 -7.15 -12.33
C LEU A 337 25.18 -8.42 -13.01
N VAL A 338 24.82 -9.57 -12.45
CA VAL A 338 25.04 -10.87 -13.08
C VAL A 338 24.00 -11.06 -14.20
N PRO A 339 24.41 -11.23 -15.47
CA PRO A 339 23.47 -11.43 -16.57
C PRO A 339 22.64 -12.71 -16.39
N GLY A 340 21.40 -12.69 -16.87
CA GLY A 340 20.56 -13.88 -16.89
C GLY A 340 19.20 -13.69 -17.53
N GLU A 341 18.50 -14.82 -17.68
CA GLU A 341 17.15 -14.94 -18.25
C GLU A 341 16.09 -14.24 -17.39
N ALA A 342 14.85 -14.19 -17.89
CA ALA A 342 13.72 -13.63 -17.15
C ALA A 342 13.45 -14.37 -15.82
N ILE A 343 12.99 -13.63 -14.83
CA ILE A 343 12.67 -14.11 -13.47
C ILE A 343 11.31 -13.58 -13.02
N ASN A 344 10.72 -14.18 -11.98
CA ASN A 344 9.50 -13.70 -11.34
C ASN A 344 9.61 -13.51 -9.82
N HIS A 345 10.70 -13.94 -9.22
CA HIS A 345 10.96 -13.71 -7.80
C HIS A 345 12.38 -13.23 -7.59
N VAL A 346 12.56 -12.43 -6.55
CA VAL A 346 13.87 -12.03 -6.03
C VAL A 346 13.95 -12.29 -4.52
N ARG A 347 15.17 -12.50 -4.04
CA ARG A 347 15.50 -12.46 -2.61
C ARG A 347 16.49 -11.32 -2.39
N LEU A 348 16.08 -10.32 -1.62
CA LEU A 348 16.99 -9.33 -1.04
C LEU A 348 17.47 -9.88 0.30
N THR A 349 18.79 -9.92 0.48
CA THR A 349 19.47 -10.29 1.74
C THR A 349 20.28 -9.10 2.24
N ILE A 350 20.26 -8.83 3.53
CA ILE A 350 21.02 -7.78 4.22
C ILE A 350 21.94 -8.38 5.29
N TYR A 351 23.09 -7.74 5.53
CA TYR A 351 24.12 -8.24 6.44
C TYR A 351 24.55 -7.21 7.47
N PRO A 352 24.68 -7.61 8.76
CA PRO A 352 24.04 -8.78 9.40
C PRO A 352 22.52 -8.55 9.67
N ASP A 353 22.12 -7.29 9.78
CA ASP A 353 20.81 -6.74 10.15
C ASP A 353 20.78 -5.27 9.74
N GLY A 354 19.61 -4.62 9.83
CA GLY A 354 19.47 -3.17 9.65
C GLY A 354 18.17 -2.79 8.95
N GLY A 355 18.09 -1.54 8.48
CA GLY A 355 16.93 -1.00 7.77
C GLY A 355 17.21 -0.53 6.35
N ILE A 356 16.26 -0.78 5.46
CA ILE A 356 16.20 -0.30 4.07
C ILE A 356 14.87 0.42 3.87
N SER A 357 14.90 1.58 3.24
CA SER A 357 13.70 2.34 2.91
C SER A 357 13.00 1.76 1.68
N ARG A 358 13.72 1.60 0.56
CA ARG A 358 13.15 1.14 -0.72
C ARG A 358 14.06 0.19 -1.49
N LEU A 359 13.42 -0.67 -2.28
CA LEU A 359 14.05 -1.48 -3.32
C LEU A 359 13.36 -1.15 -4.66
N ARG A 360 14.15 -0.91 -5.72
CA ARG A 360 13.66 -0.90 -7.10
C ARG A 360 14.41 -1.94 -7.92
N ILE A 361 13.70 -2.63 -8.79
CA ILE A 361 14.25 -3.59 -9.73
C ILE A 361 13.70 -3.24 -11.11
N TRP A 362 14.42 -2.35 -11.77
CA TRP A 362 14.09 -1.86 -13.10
C TRP A 362 14.43 -2.90 -14.15
N GLY A 363 13.48 -3.22 -15.02
CA GLY A 363 13.66 -4.19 -16.09
C GLY A 363 12.56 -4.11 -17.13
N ARG A 364 12.65 -4.97 -18.14
CA ARG A 364 11.61 -5.11 -19.17
C ARG A 364 10.78 -6.36 -18.93
N LYS A 365 9.48 -6.28 -19.19
CA LYS A 365 8.59 -7.46 -19.11
C LYS A 365 8.99 -8.49 -20.16
N ALA A 366 8.95 -9.77 -19.79
CA ALA A 366 9.06 -10.85 -20.76
C ALA A 366 7.81 -10.86 -21.66
N LEU A 367 7.99 -11.24 -22.93
CA LEU A 367 6.90 -11.36 -23.90
C LEU A 367 6.00 -12.57 -23.66
N LEU A 368 6.49 -13.57 -22.94
CA LEU A 368 5.81 -14.82 -22.61
C LEU A 368 5.95 -15.12 -21.12
N GLY A 369 4.92 -15.77 -20.57
CA GLY A 369 4.76 -15.98 -19.14
C GLY A 369 4.12 -14.77 -18.46
N ARG A 370 2.80 -14.86 -18.25
CA ARG A 370 2.09 -14.05 -17.25
C ARG A 370 2.15 -14.82 -15.92
N LEU A 371 2.03 -14.10 -14.81
CA LEU A 371 1.97 -14.66 -13.45
C LEU A 371 0.55 -15.08 -13.07
#